data_AF-A0A2E6ZPF4-F1
#
_entry.id   AF-A0A2E6ZPF4-F1
#
_cell.length_a   1.000
_cell.length_b   1.000
_cell.length_c   1.000
_cell.angle_alpha   90.00
_cell.angle_beta   90.00
_cell.angle_gamma   90.00
#
_symmetry.space_group_name_H-M   'P 1'
#
loop_
_entity.id
_entity.type
_entity.pdbx_description
1 polymer ?
#
loop_
_entity_poly.entity_id
_entity_poly.type
_entity_poly.pdbx_seq_one_letter_code
_entity_poly.pdbx_strand_id
1 'polypeptide(L)' 'MANRNTDKPNILFILSDDQGAWAMGCAGNSELSTPNLDRLAETGIK' A
#
# COMPACT_ATOMS: atom_id res chain seq x y z
N MET A 1 13.23 14.74 -0.27
CA MET A 1 14.60 14.31 -0.64
C MET A 1 14.84 12.97 0.04
N ALA A 2 15.31 11.96 -0.70
CA ALA A 2 15.60 10.65 -0.11
C ALA A 2 16.83 10.73 0.80
N ASN A 3 16.79 10.05 1.95
CA ASN A 3 17.96 9.87 2.80
C ASN A 3 18.98 9.00 2.04
N ARG A 4 20.23 9.46 1.95
CA ARG A 4 21.33 8.74 1.31
C ARG A 4 22.10 7.82 2.26
N ASN A 5 21.83 7.91 3.56
CA ASN A 5 22.40 6.98 4.55
C ASN A 5 21.59 5.67 4.52
N THR A 6 22.23 4.57 4.12
CA THR A 6 21.62 3.23 3.97
C THR A 6 21.29 2.54 5.28
N ASP A 7 21.92 2.96 6.39
CA ASP A 7 21.72 2.37 7.72
C ASP A 7 20.42 2.87 8.38
N LYS A 8 19.78 3.87 7.78
CA LYS A 8 18.52 4.44 8.27
C LYS A 8 17.44 4.28 7.19
N PRO A 9 16.38 3.52 7.45
CA PRO A 9 15.33 3.31 6.47
C PRO A 9 14.63 4.63 6.13
N ASN A 10 14.14 4.73 4.89
CA ASN A 10 13.22 5.78 4.51
C ASN A 10 11.80 5.34 4.90
N ILE A 11 11.01 6.26 5.47
CA ILE A 11 9.62 5.99 5.83
C ILE A 11 8.72 6.74 4.85
N LEU A 12 7.84 6.01 4.18
CA LEU A 12 6.77 6.57 3.34
C LEU A 12 5.44 6.18 3.99
N PHE A 13 4.69 7.18 4.45
CA PHE A 13 3.35 7.00 5.01
C PHE A 13 2.32 7.52 4.01
N ILE A 14 1.37 6.68 3.63
CA ILE A 14 0.29 7.01 2.70
C ILE A 14 -1.01 6.77 3.46
N LEU A 15 -1.87 7.79 3.51
CA LEU A 15 -3.20 7.74 4.11
C LEU A 15 -4.21 8.18 3.06
N SER A 16 -5.31 7.43 2.96
CA SER A 16 -6.48 7.76 2.19
C SER A 16 -7.65 7.92 3.15
N ASP A 17 -8.40 9.00 3.03
CA ASP A 17 -9.60 9.23 3.84
C ASP A 17 -10.75 8.32 3.36
N ASP A 18 -11.55 7.84 4.30
CA ASP A 18 -12.73 6.99 4.08
C ASP A 18 -12.52 5.69 3.25
N GLN A 19 -11.27 5.23 3.12
CA GLN A 19 -10.95 4.03 2.35
C GLN A 19 -10.99 2.77 3.22
N GLY A 20 -12.18 2.20 3.39
CA GLY A 20 -12.38 0.91 4.07
C GLY A 20 -11.82 -0.29 3.29
N ALA A 21 -11.73 -1.45 3.95
CA ALA A 21 -11.23 -2.69 3.33
C ALA A 21 -12.06 -3.13 2.11
N TRP A 22 -13.37 -2.89 2.13
CA TRP A 22 -14.27 -3.18 1.00
C TRP A 22 -13.92 -2.40 -0.27
N ALA A 23 -13.10 -1.34 -0.17
CA ALA A 23 -12.67 -0.51 -1.30
C ALA A 23 -11.35 -1.00 -1.95
N MET A 24 -10.88 -2.21 -1.66
CA MET A 24 -9.62 -2.75 -2.20
C MET A 24 -9.77 -4.16 -2.77
N GLY A 25 -9.15 -4.39 -3.93
CA GLY A 25 -9.09 -5.70 -4.56
C GLY A 25 -8.37 -6.73 -3.70
N CYS A 26 -7.22 -6.37 -3.14
CA CYS A 26 -6.43 -7.22 -2.26
C CYS A 26 -7.12 -7.63 -0.95
N ALA A 27 -8.20 -6.95 -0.57
CA ALA A 27 -9.05 -7.30 0.58
C ALA A 27 -10.24 -8.20 0.19
N GLY A 28 -10.31 -8.65 -1.08
CA GLY A 28 -11.30 -9.61 -1.57
C GLY A 28 -12.38 -9.03 -2.46
N ASN A 29 -12.36 -7.73 -2.77
CA ASN A 29 -13.35 -7.13 -3.68
C ASN A 29 -12.90 -7.24 -5.15
N SER A 30 -13.35 -8.27 -5.85
CA SER A 30 -12.97 -8.54 -7.25
C SER A 30 -13.51 -7.53 -8.28
N GLU A 31 -14.44 -6.66 -7.90
CA GLU A 31 -14.97 -5.61 -8.81
C GLU A 31 -14.06 -4.38 -8.88
N LEU A 32 -13.16 -4.21 -7.90
CA LEU A 32 -12.30 -3.04 -7.79
C LEU A 32 -10.91 -3.31 -8.36
N SER A 33 -10.45 -2.40 -9.22
CA SER A 33 -9.11 -2.42 -9.79
C SER A 33 -8.17 -1.54 -8.97
N THR A 34 -7.38 -2.15 -8.09
CA THR A 34 -6.41 -1.45 -7.22
C THR A 34 -4.98 -1.97 -7.40
N PRO A 35 -4.44 -2.05 -8.63
CA PRO A 35 -3.24 -2.82 -8.95
C PRO A 35 -1.99 -2.42 -8.15
N ASN A 36 -1.89 -1.14 -7.74
CA ASN A 36 -0.77 -0.67 -6.91
C ASN A 36 -0.90 -1.12 -5.45
N LEU A 37 -2.12 -1.11 -4.88
CA LEU A 37 -2.37 -1.60 -3.52
C LEU A 37 -2.28 -3.13 -3.49
N ASP A 38 -2.72 -3.79 -4.55
CA ASP A 38 -2.64 -5.25 -4.69
C ASP A 38 -1.19 -5.71 -4.70
N ARG A 39 -0.35 -5.08 -5.53
CA ARG A 39 1.09 -5.35 -5.56
C ARG A 39 1.77 -5.07 -4.22
N LEU A 40 1.41 -3.97 -3.53
CA LEU A 40 1.97 -3.66 -2.20
C LEU A 40 1.60 -4.73 -1.17
N ALA A 41 0.36 -5.23 -1.21
CA ALA A 41 -0.12 -6.25 -0.30
C ALA A 41 0.48 -7.63 -0.59
N GLU A 42 0.72 -7.98 -1.86
CA GLU A 42 1.36 -9.24 -2.28
C GLU A 42 2.86 -9.30 -1.96
N THR A 43 3.55 -8.16 -2.02
CA THR A 43 5.01 -8.07 -1.80
C THR A 43 5.40 -7.65 -0.38
N GLY A 44 4.40 -7.34 0.45
CA GLY A 44 4.56 -6.87 1.81
C GLY A 44 3.90 -7.80 2.82
N ILE A 45 3.19 -7.21 3.76
CA ILE A 45 2.39 -7.90 4.79
C ILE A 45 0.95 -7.41 4.63
N LYS A 46 -0.02 -8.34 4.74
CA LYS A 46 -1.46 -8.04 4.78
C LYS A 46 -1.95 -8.03 6.22
#